data_AF-A0A7C5Q344-F1
#
_entry.id   AF-A0A7C5Q344-F1
#
_cell.length_a   1.000
_cell.length_b   1.000
_cell.length_c   1.000
_cell.angle_alpha   90.00
_cell.angle_beta   90.00
_cell.angle_gamma   90.00
#
_symmetry.space_group_name_H-M   'P 1'
#
loop_
_entity.id
_entity.type
_entity.pdbx_description
1 polymer ?
#
loop_
_entity_poly.entity_id
_entity_poly.type
_entity_poly.pdbx_seq_one_letter_code
_entity_poly.pdbx_strand_id
1 'polypeptide(L)'
;MIEVGGVKVAELSVKDLLGRPLNSYEKRFAPSKLFVAGRLPMPLKVQRVAVVGTRQPTSRAVEFTKQIVKDLVREKVAVVSGLARGVDT
;
A
#
# COMPACT_ATOMS: atom_id res chain seq x y z
N MET A 1 13.83 -12.72 8.86
CA MET A 1 12.94 -11.80 9.60
C MET A 1 13.75 -11.22 10.73
N ILE A 2 13.66 -9.91 10.93
CA ILE A 2 14.29 -9.20 12.05
C ILE A 2 13.19 -8.61 12.94
N GLU A 3 13.47 -8.47 14.23
CA GLU A 3 12.56 -7.83 15.17
C GLU A 3 13.08 -6.43 15.50
N VAL A 4 12.26 -5.41 15.26
CA VAL A 4 12.61 -4.00 15.47
C VAL A 4 11.51 -3.37 16.29
N GLY A 5 11.82 -2.95 17.52
CA GLY A 5 10.83 -2.33 18.41
C GLY A 5 9.59 -3.19 18.70
N GLY A 6 9.75 -4.52 18.75
CA GLY A 6 8.65 -5.48 18.94
C GLY A 6 7.82 -5.78 17.69
N VAL A 7 8.21 -5.24 16.53
CA VAL A 7 7.56 -5.51 15.25
C VAL A 7 8.42 -6.45 14.42
N LYS A 8 7.80 -7.53 13.92
CA LYS A 8 8.45 -8.44 12.95
C LYS A 8 8.52 -7.76 11.59
N VAL A 9 9.75 -7.64 11.07
CA VAL A 9 10.05 -7.05 9.77
C VAL A 9 10.66 -8.12 8.84
N ALA A 10 10.16 -8.16 7.61
CA ALA A 10 10.70 -8.98 6.54
C ALA A 10 11.37 -8.10 5.48
N GLU A 11 12.51 -8.56 4.96
CA GLU A 11 13.12 -8.03 3.74
C GLU A 11 12.62 -8.84 2.53
N LEU A 12 12.28 -8.15 1.45
CA LEU A 12 11.81 -8.78 0.20
C LEU A 12 12.19 -7.93 -1.02
N SER A 13 12.21 -8.54 -2.19
CA SER A 13 12.28 -7.81 -3.45
C SER A 13 10.88 -7.38 -3.92
N VAL A 14 10.81 -6.39 -4.82
CA VAL A 14 9.54 -6.00 -5.46
C VAL A 14 8.93 -7.17 -6.27
N LYS A 15 9.77 -8.05 -6.83
CA LYS A 15 9.31 -9.26 -7.53
C LYS A 15 8.57 -10.20 -6.57
N ASP A 16 9.11 -10.41 -5.36
CA ASP A 16 8.49 -11.26 -4.35
C ASP A 16 7.18 -10.64 -3.85
N LEU A 17 7.17 -9.31 -3.67
CA LEU A 17 5.96 -8.57 -3.32
C LEU A 17 4.83 -8.80 -4.33
N LEU A 18 5.14 -8.63 -5.62
CA LEU A 18 4.17 -8.70 -6.70
C LEU A 18 3.85 -10.14 -7.14
N GLY A 19 4.71 -11.11 -6.81
CA GLY A 19 4.56 -12.51 -7.24
C GLY A 19 4.71 -12.71 -8.75
N ARG A 20 5.31 -11.75 -9.46
CA ARG A 20 5.55 -11.79 -10.91
C ARG A 20 6.82 -11.05 -11.29
N PRO A 21 7.41 -11.34 -12.46
CA PRO A 21 8.50 -10.52 -13.00
C PRO A 21 8.09 -9.06 -13.16
N LEU A 22 9.05 -8.16 -12.95
CA LEU A 22 8.90 -6.73 -13.20
C LEU A 22 8.97 -6.46 -14.72
N ASN A 23 8.14 -5.54 -15.20
CA ASN A 23 8.26 -5.02 -16.58
C ASN A 23 9.46 -4.06 -16.71
N SER A 24 9.76 -3.58 -17.92
CA SER A 24 10.93 -2.72 -18.18
C SER A 24 10.91 -1.41 -17.39
N TYR A 25 9.75 -0.78 -17.23
CA TYR A 25 9.59 0.45 -16.45
C TYR A 25 9.74 0.19 -14.95
N GLU A 26 9.09 -0.85 -14.44
CA GLU A 26 9.19 -1.27 -13.04
C GLU A 26 10.64 -1.61 -12.68
N LYS A 27 11.36 -2.40 -13.50
CA LYS A 27 12.77 -2.73 -13.25
C LYS A 27 13.66 -1.49 -13.14
N ARG A 28 13.37 -0.45 -13.91
CA ARG A 28 14.17 0.78 -13.94
C ARG A 28 14.05 1.60 -12.66
N PHE A 29 12.89 1.58 -12.01
CA PHE A 29 12.59 2.47 -10.88
C PHE A 29 12.27 1.73 -9.57
N ALA A 30 12.13 0.41 -9.60
CA ALA A 30 11.89 -0.39 -8.42
C ALA A 30 13.08 -0.31 -7.46
N PRO A 31 12.83 -0.13 -6.14
CA PRO A 31 13.89 -0.27 -5.16
C PRO A 31 14.44 -1.70 -5.19
N SER A 32 15.75 -1.84 -4.92
CA SER A 32 16.41 -3.14 -4.86
C SER A 32 15.92 -4.00 -3.69
N LYS A 33 15.46 -3.37 -2.60
CA LYS A 33 14.98 -4.00 -1.38
C LYS A 33 13.78 -3.26 -0.80
N LEU A 34 12.85 -4.00 -0.22
CA LEU A 34 11.73 -3.50 0.55
C LEU A 34 11.78 -4.09 1.96
N PHE A 35 11.42 -3.27 2.95
CA PHE A 35 11.19 -3.71 4.33
C PHE A 35 9.69 -3.66 4.61
N VAL A 36 9.12 -4.78 5.03
CA VAL A 36 7.68 -4.90 5.29
C VAL A 36 7.47 -5.30 6.74
N ALA A 37 6.55 -4.59 7.40
CA ALA A 37 6.12 -4.84 8.76
C ALA A 37 4.60 -5.13 8.79
N GLY A 38 4.19 -6.03 9.69
CA GLY A 38 2.78 -6.37 9.89
C GLY A 38 2.29 -7.56 9.06
N ARG A 39 0.96 -7.70 8.95
CA ARG A 39 0.32 -8.84 8.27
C ARG A 39 0.06 -8.49 6.81
N LEU A 40 1.02 -8.81 5.94
CA LEU A 40 0.88 -8.63 4.50
C LEU A 40 0.88 -10.00 3.80
N PRO A 41 -0.21 -10.41 3.13
CA PRO A 41 -0.20 -11.66 2.38
C PRO A 41 0.80 -11.57 1.23
N MET A 42 1.69 -12.55 1.15
CA MET A 42 2.76 -12.60 0.15
C MET A 42 2.62 -13.79 -0.79
N PRO A 43 2.62 -13.57 -2.12
CA PRO A 43 2.65 -12.27 -2.81
C PRO A 43 1.30 -11.52 -2.72
N LEU A 44 1.32 -10.20 -2.94
CA LEU A 44 0.13 -9.32 -2.95
C LEU A 44 -0.70 -9.54 -4.22
N LYS A 45 -1.42 -10.66 -4.27
CA LYS A 45 -2.26 -11.06 -5.42
C LYS A 45 -3.60 -10.33 -5.50
N VAL A 46 -3.95 -9.54 -4.48
CA VAL A 46 -5.21 -8.80 -4.46
C VAL A 46 -5.17 -7.58 -5.38
N GLN A 47 -6.34 -7.19 -5.90
CA GLN A 47 -6.49 -5.92 -6.58
C GLN A 47 -6.11 -4.79 -5.61
N ARG A 48 -5.43 -3.77 -6.13
CA ARG A 48 -4.94 -2.64 -5.32
C ARG A 48 -5.37 -1.34 -5.96
N VAL A 49 -5.73 -0.37 -5.11
CA VAL A 49 -6.05 1.00 -5.53
C VAL A 49 -5.25 1.96 -4.67
N ALA A 50 -4.52 2.86 -5.32
CA ALA A 50 -3.85 3.96 -4.63
C ALA A 50 -4.89 5.06 -4.33
N VAL A 51 -5.01 5.43 -3.05
CA VAL A 51 -5.85 6.56 -2.63
C VAL A 51 -4.90 7.65 -2.13
N VAL A 52 -4.89 8.76 -2.87
CA VAL A 52 -4.01 9.91 -2.64
C VAL A 52 -4.80 11.19 -2.78
N GLY A 53 -4.39 12.25 -2.09
CA GLY A 53 -5.02 13.56 -2.24
C GLY A 53 -4.36 14.66 -1.43
N THR A 54 -5.09 15.77 -1.25
CA THR A 54 -4.58 16.94 -0.51
C THR A 54 -4.34 16.61 0.97
N ARG A 55 -3.34 17.27 1.56
CA ARG A 55 -3.09 17.25 3.02
C ARG A 55 -4.11 18.05 3.83
N GLN A 56 -4.92 18.87 3.17
CA GLN A 56 -5.94 19.72 3.78
C GLN A 56 -7.29 19.53 3.06
N PRO A 57 -7.92 18.35 3.20
CA PRO A 57 -9.21 18.10 2.58
C PRO A 57 -10.32 18.87 3.28
N THR A 58 -11.36 19.25 2.52
CA THR A 58 -12.61 19.72 3.11
C THR A 58 -13.36 18.55 3.76
N SER A 59 -14.30 18.83 4.66
CA SER A 59 -15.13 17.80 5.30
C SER A 59 -15.85 16.92 4.27
N ARG A 60 -16.34 17.52 3.18
CA ARG A 60 -16.96 16.81 2.06
C ARG A 60 -15.99 15.85 1.38
N ALA A 61 -14.76 16.27 1.13
CA ALA A 61 -13.74 15.41 0.51
C ALA A 61 -13.37 14.23 1.42
N VAL A 62 -13.29 14.45 2.74
CA VAL A 62 -13.06 13.38 3.73
C VAL A 62 -14.20 12.36 3.69
N GLU A 63 -15.45 12.82 3.71
CA GLU A 63 -16.61 11.92 3.69
C GLU A 63 -16.69 11.12 2.39
N PHE A 64 -16.47 11.77 1.25
CA PHE A 64 -16.43 11.12 -0.05
C PHE A 64 -15.31 10.06 -0.14
N THR A 65 -14.10 10.41 0.33
CA THR A 65 -12.97 9.46 0.37
C THR A 65 -13.31 8.24 1.23
N LYS A 66 -13.93 8.46 2.40
CA LYS A 66 -14.36 7.37 3.29
C LYS A 66 -15.39 6.46 2.62
N GLN A 67 -16.34 7.02 1.87
CA GLN A 67 -17.34 6.22 1.14
C GLN A 67 -16.66 5.32 0.10
N ILE A 68 -15.79 5.89 -0.75
CA ILE A 68 -15.05 5.12 -1.76
C ILE A 68 -14.19 4.02 -1.13
N VAL A 69 -13.43 4.35 -0.09
CA VAL A 69 -12.53 3.38 0.58
C VAL A 69 -13.34 2.23 1.20
N LYS A 70 -14.49 2.51 1.81
CA LYS A 70 -15.37 1.47 2.36
C LYS A 70 -15.87 0.53 1.27
N ASP A 71 -16.27 1.07 0.12
CA ASP A 71 -16.72 0.26 -1.01
C ASP A 71 -15.58 -0.61 -1.55
N LEU A 72 -14.37 -0.07 -1.74
CA LEU A 72 -13.19 -0.81 -2.18
C LEU A 72 -12.84 -1.97 -1.21
N VAL A 73 -12.85 -1.71 0.09
CA VAL A 73 -12.53 -2.73 1.10
C VAL A 73 -13.60 -3.81 1.14
N ARG A 74 -14.89 -3.45 0.98
CA ARG A 74 -15.99 -4.42 0.88
C ARG A 74 -15.80 -5.38 -0.30
N GLU A 75 -15.29 -4.86 -1.43
CA GLU A 75 -14.94 -5.65 -2.61
C GLU A 75 -13.56 -6.34 -2.52
N LYS A 76 -12.95 -6.39 -1.34
CA LYS A 76 -11.65 -7.04 -1.07
C LYS A 76 -10.49 -6.44 -1.88
N VAL A 77 -10.59 -5.15 -2.23
CA VAL A 77 -9.51 -4.38 -2.84
C VAL A 77 -8.61 -3.82 -1.73
N ALA A 78 -7.31 -4.02 -1.86
CA ALA A 78 -6.34 -3.41 -0.94
C ALA A 78 -6.15 -1.92 -1.28
N VAL A 79 -6.39 -1.06 -0.29
CA VAL A 79 -6.10 0.37 -0.40
C VAL A 79 -4.64 0.62 -0.04
N VAL A 80 -3.93 1.33 -0.91
CA VAL A 80 -2.53 1.72 -0.73
C VAL A 80 -2.46 3.24 -0.64
N SER A 81 -1.75 3.77 0.34
CA SER A 81 -1.60 5.21 0.56
C SER A 81 -0.23 5.55 1.15
N GLY A 82 0.08 6.85 1.28
CA GLY A 82 1.39 7.36 1.69
C GLY A 82 1.51 7.67 3.19
N LEU A 83 0.45 7.45 3.98
CA LEU A 83 0.37 7.84 5.40
C LEU A 83 0.59 9.35 5.63
N ALA A 84 0.35 10.18 4.61
CA ALA A 84 0.35 11.61 4.80
C ALA A 84 -0.84 12.05 5.67
N ARG A 85 -0.77 13.27 6.22
CA ARG A 85 -1.97 13.93 6.75
C ARG A 85 -2.98 14.18 5.63
N GLY A 86 -4.26 14.25 5.96
CA GLY A 86 -5.32 14.59 5.01
C GLY A 86 -5.98 13.35 4.42
N VAL A 87 -6.09 13.28 3.09
CA VAL A 87 -6.80 12.18 2.39
C VAL A 87 -6.25 10.79 2.71
N ASP A 88 -4.95 10.68 2.98
CA ASP A 88 -4.27 9.42 3.28
C ASP A 88 -4.58 8.84 4.68
N THR A 89 -5.19 9.63 5.60
CA THR A 89 -5.53 9.24 6.99
C THR A 89 -7.01 8.89 7.14
#